data_AF-A0A9E2H7K9-F1
#
_entry.id   AF-A0A9E2H7K9-F1
#
_cell.length_a   1.000
_cell.length_b   1.000
_cell.length_c   1.000
_cell.angle_alpha   90.00
_cell.angle_beta   90.00
_cell.angle_gamma   90.00
#
_symmetry.space_group_name_H-M   'P 1'
#
loop_
_entity.id
_entity.type
_entity.pdbx_description
1 polymer ?
#
loop_
_entity_poly.entity_id
_entity_poly.type
_entity_poly.pdbx_seq_one_letter_code
_entity_poly.pdbx_strand_id
1 'polypeptide(L)' 'GPPKTHEHDGKAPQGFGIFHNGRLVLYYTYESNPSDGWNDPEVHNTPPNKRMEALWFGTNIVVWALSH' A
#
# COMPACT_ATOMS: atom_id res chain seq x y z
N GLY A 1 -4.80 -7.68 -0.32
CA GLY A 1 -5.08 -6.42 0.40
C GLY A 1 -3.82 -5.60 0.46
N PRO A 2 -3.85 -4.38 1.01
CA PRO A 2 -2.63 -3.59 1.13
C PRO A 2 -1.64 -4.23 2.12
N PRO A 3 -0.32 -4.17 1.88
CA PRO A 3 0.68 -4.79 2.75
C PRO A 3 0.65 -4.26 4.18
N LYS A 4 0.67 -5.13 5.18
CA LYS A 4 0.85 -4.74 6.61
C LYS A 4 2.34 -4.66 6.92
N THR A 5 2.84 -3.44 6.99
CA THR A 5 4.25 -3.07 7.26
C THR A 5 4.43 -2.35 8.60
N HIS A 6 3.33 -1.93 9.23
CA HIS A 6 3.31 -1.25 10.52
C HIS A 6 2.13 -1.73 11.36
N GLU A 7 2.32 -1.82 12.68
CA GLU A 7 1.23 -2.12 13.62
C GLU A 7 0.45 -0.84 13.96
N HIS A 8 -0.87 -0.94 13.96
CA HIS A 8 -1.76 0.18 14.28
C HIS A 8 -2.63 -0.24 15.46
N ASP A 9 -3.95 -0.30 15.31
CA ASP A 9 -4.87 -0.67 16.40
C ASP A 9 -5.10 -2.19 16.50
N GLY A 10 -4.22 -3.03 15.93
CA GLY A 10 -4.35 -4.49 15.95
C GLY A 10 -5.47 -5.04 15.05
N LYS A 11 -5.99 -4.24 14.11
CA LYS A 11 -7.04 -4.68 13.17
C LYS A 11 -6.41 -5.15 11.85
N ALA A 12 -7.21 -5.88 11.07
CA ALA A 12 -6.78 -6.40 9.79
C ALA A 12 -6.57 -5.27 8.75
N PRO A 13 -5.53 -5.34 7.89
CA PRO A 13 -5.30 -4.34 6.85
C PRO A 13 -6.42 -4.37 5.79
N GLN A 14 -6.93 -3.20 5.42
CA GLN A 14 -8.01 -3.07 4.44
C GLN A 14 -7.70 -1.99 3.41
N GLY A 15 -8.17 -2.20 2.18
CA GLY A 15 -8.12 -1.20 1.11
C GLY A 15 -9.52 -0.73 0.77
N PHE A 16 -9.71 0.59 0.75
CA PHE A 16 -10.96 1.24 0.37
C PHE A 16 -10.75 2.02 -0.92
N GLY A 17 -11.76 2.02 -1.79
CA GLY A 17 -11.71 2.70 -3.08
C GLY A 17 -12.89 3.64 -3.29
N ILE A 18 -12.63 4.84 -3.79
CA ILE A 18 -13.67 5.70 -4.36
C ILE A 18 -13.60 5.56 -5.88
N PHE A 19 -14.75 5.28 -6.48
CA PHE A 19 -14.90 5.14 -7.91
C PHE A 19 -15.69 6.31 -8.49
N HIS A 20 -15.19 6.89 -9.57
CA HIS A 20 -15.89 7.89 -10.37
C HIS A 20 -16.07 7.36 -11.79
N ASN A 21 -17.31 7.22 -12.24
CA ASN A 21 -17.67 6.63 -13.54
C ASN A 21 -17.00 5.26 -13.77
N GLY A 22 -16.96 4.41 -12.75
CA GLY A 22 -16.35 3.08 -12.83
C GLY A 22 -14.82 3.05 -12.74
N ARG A 23 -14.14 4.21 -12.75
CA ARG A 23 -12.69 4.32 -12.55
C ARG A 23 -12.36 4.54 -11.08
N LEU A 24 -11.44 3.76 -10.52
CA LEU A 24 -10.87 4.02 -9.20
C LEU A 24 -10.06 5.33 -9.23
N VAL A 25 -10.46 6.31 -8.42
CA VAL A 25 -9.83 7.64 -8.35
C VAL A 25 -9.15 7.94 -7.01
N LEU A 26 -9.49 7.20 -5.96
CA LEU A 26 -8.83 7.27 -4.65
C LEU A 26 -8.73 5.87 -4.08
N TYR A 27 -7.54 5.48 -3.63
CA TYR A 27 -7.31 4.24 -2.89
C TYR A 27 -6.77 4.59 -1.50
N TYR A 28 -7.51 4.22 -0.46
CA TYR A 28 -7.16 4.47 0.93
C TYR A 28 -6.81 3.16 1.62
N THR A 29 -5.64 3.11 2.26
CA THR A 29 -5.20 1.98 3.05
C THR A 29 -5.51 2.23 4.52
N TYR A 30 -6.31 1.35 5.12
CA TYR A 30 -6.63 1.35 6.54
C TYR A 30 -5.87 0.23 7.24
N GLU A 31 -5.39 0.49 8.46
CA GLU A 31 -4.65 -0.49 9.26
C GLU A 31 -3.43 -1.08 8.51
N SER A 32 -2.89 -0.30 7.59
CA SER A 32 -1.79 -0.63 6.70
C SER A 32 -0.98 0.64 6.45
N ASN A 33 0.32 0.50 6.23
CA ASN A 33 1.19 1.63 5.92
C ASN A 33 2.26 1.24 4.88
N PRO A 34 1.87 0.91 3.63
CA PRO A 34 2.79 0.35 2.64
C PRO A 34 4.00 1.26 2.37
N SER A 35 3.86 2.56 2.62
CA SER A 35 4.92 3.54 2.42
C SER A 35 6.18 3.29 3.26
N ASP A 36 6.07 2.65 4.43
CA ASP A 36 7.24 2.26 5.23
C ASP A 36 8.17 1.30 4.47
N GLY A 37 7.59 0.45 3.61
CA GLY A 37 8.34 -0.48 2.77
C GLY A 37 9.01 0.18 1.55
N TRP A 38 8.67 1.43 1.23
CA TRP A 38 9.24 2.20 0.12
C TRP A 38 10.43 3.06 0.54
N ASN A 39 10.49 3.45 1.82
CA ASN A 39 11.59 4.23 2.38
C ASN A 39 12.90 3.41 2.44
N ASP A 40 14.03 4.06 2.69
CA ASP A 40 15.30 3.36 2.89
C ASP A 40 15.21 2.30 4.01
N PRO A 41 15.93 1.16 3.93
CA PRO A 41 15.84 0.07 4.90
C PRO A 41 16.04 0.50 6.36
N GLU A 42 16.90 1.47 6.59
CA GLU A 42 17.27 1.93 7.93
C GLU A 42 16.17 2.73 8.63
N VAL A 43 15.19 3.30 7.89
CA VAL A 43 14.18 4.20 8.48
C VAL A 43 13.17 3.43 9.33
N HIS A 44 12.67 2.31 8.82
CA HIS A 44 11.63 1.51 9.47
C HIS A 44 12.06 0.07 9.78
N ASN A 45 13.24 -0.35 9.32
CA ASN A 45 13.72 -1.73 9.46
C ASN A 45 12.71 -2.78 8.96
N THR A 46 11.91 -2.40 7.96
CA THR A 46 10.91 -3.29 7.36
C THR A 46 11.59 -4.50 6.72
N PRO A 47 11.16 -5.74 7.03
CA PRO A 47 11.77 -6.94 6.47
C PRO A 47 11.83 -6.93 4.93
N PRO A 48 12.89 -7.48 4.29
CA PRO A 48 13.05 -7.41 2.84
C PRO A 48 11.86 -7.94 2.02
N ASN A 49 11.22 -9.02 2.48
CA ASN A 49 10.02 -9.57 1.84
C ASN A 49 8.83 -8.60 1.90
N LYS A 50 8.67 -7.87 3.01
CA LYS A 50 7.60 -6.87 3.19
C LYS A 50 7.86 -5.61 2.40
N ARG A 51 9.13 -5.20 2.23
CA ARG A 51 9.52 -4.12 1.31
C ARG A 51 9.15 -4.48 -0.13
N MET A 52 9.46 -5.70 -0.56
CA MET A 52 9.11 -6.16 -1.91
C MET A 52 7.60 -6.18 -2.15
N GLU A 53 6.84 -6.69 -1.17
CA GLU A 53 5.36 -6.68 -1.20
C GLU A 53 4.81 -5.24 -1.33
N ALA A 54 5.36 -4.30 -0.55
CA ALA A 54 5.02 -2.88 -0.62
C ALA A 54 5.35 -2.28 -1.99
N LEU A 55 6.54 -2.53 -2.53
CA LEU A 55 6.96 -1.99 -3.83
C LEU A 55 6.08 -2.50 -4.97
N TRP A 56 5.73 -3.79 -5.00
CA TRP A 56 4.79 -4.34 -5.97
C TRP A 56 3.42 -3.68 -5.84
N PHE A 57 2.91 -3.53 -4.62
CA PHE A 57 1.64 -2.86 -4.36
C PHE A 57 1.64 -1.40 -4.87
N GLY A 58 2.67 -0.63 -4.56
CA GLY A 58 2.81 0.76 -5.04
C GLY A 58 2.94 0.84 -6.56
N THR A 59 3.71 -0.07 -7.17
CA THR A 59 3.85 -0.16 -8.63
C THR A 59 2.50 -0.40 -9.30
N ASN A 60 1.68 -1.31 -8.76
CA ASN A 60 0.35 -1.58 -9.29
C ASN A 60 -0.55 -0.34 -9.25
N ILE A 61 -0.48 0.49 -8.20
CA ILE A 61 -1.24 1.75 -8.12
C ILE A 61 -0.79 2.73 -9.20
N VAL A 62 0.54 2.90 -9.38
CA VAL A 62 1.09 3.80 -10.40
C VAL A 62 0.73 3.31 -11.81
N VAL A 63 0.87 2.02 -12.08
CA VAL A 63 0.48 1.41 -13.35
C VAL A 63 -1.00 1.63 -13.60
N TRP A 64 -1.88 1.35 -12.62
CA TRP A 64 -3.32 1.62 -12.74
C TRP A 64 -3.60 3.08 -13.10
N ALA A 65 -3.00 4.02 -12.36
CA ALA A 65 -3.23 5.44 -12.54
C ALA A 65 -2.81 5.96 -13.93
N LEU A 66 -1.79 5.33 -14.54
CA LEU A 66 -1.20 5.78 -15.80
C LEU A 66 -1.67 5.01 -17.04
N SER A 67 -2.30 3.85 -16.90
CA SER A 67 -2.59 2.95 -18.04
C SER A 67 -4.06 2.51 -18.19
N HIS A 68 -4.86 2.65 -17.15
CA HIS A 68 -6.30 2.36 -17.14
C HIS A 68 -7.04 3.63 -16.78
#